data_AF-A0A1S2IQU0-F1
#
_entry.id   AF-A0A1S2IQU0-F1
#
_cell.length_a   1.000
_cell.length_b   1.000
_cell.length_c   1.000
_cell.angle_alpha   90.00
_cell.angle_beta   90.00
_cell.angle_gamma   90.00
#
_symmetry.space_group_name_H-M   'P 1'
#
loop_
_entity.id
_entity.type
_entity.pdbx_description
1 polymer ?
#
loop_
_entity_poly.entity_id
_entity_poly.type
_entity_poly.pdbx_seq_one_letter_code
_entity_poly.pdbx_strand_id
1 'polypeptide(L)'
;MTNGPFRITTAQAKVGYVVGATVVEVLLALLLFALGVPDVAVPFLAAVGLVAMVVVGVRVFRGDDEPVAPPRAWWRMTARPFAGFLLAAYFVADGVLARSSVSGGFDAAGTVVMLLVAAAYLGSSVTLLVLRSQGRAPAGAFRTGGAASRG
;
A
#
# COMPACT_ATOMS: atom_id res chain seq x y z
N MET A 1 16.22 15.75 21.09
CA MET A 1 15.88 14.87 19.94
C MET A 1 14.44 15.17 19.57
N THR A 2 14.20 15.96 18.52
CA THR A 2 12.84 16.11 17.99
C THR A 2 12.47 14.79 17.34
N ASN A 3 11.54 14.04 17.93
CA ASN A 3 11.11 12.75 17.42
C ASN A 3 10.38 12.97 16.09
N GLY A 4 11.12 13.02 14.99
CA GLY A 4 10.55 13.01 13.66
C GLY A 4 9.67 11.78 13.48
N PRO A 5 8.57 11.88 12.72
CA PRO A 5 7.67 10.75 12.54
C PRO A 5 8.41 9.57 11.87
N PHE A 6 8.21 8.35 12.36
CA PHE A 6 8.91 7.14 11.90
C PHE A 6 8.71 6.87 10.39
N ARG A 7 9.79 6.53 9.66
CA ARG A 7 9.78 6.26 8.21
C ARG A 7 10.72 5.12 7.85
N ILE A 8 10.32 4.32 6.86
CA ILE A 8 11.10 3.21 6.31
C ILE A 8 11.56 3.59 4.89
N THR A 9 12.87 3.79 4.73
CA THR A 9 13.49 4.21 3.47
C THR A 9 14.22 3.07 2.77
N THR A 10 14.83 2.15 3.52
CA THR A 10 15.64 1.06 2.94
C THR A 10 14.78 -0.05 2.34
N ALA A 11 15.26 -0.66 1.25
CA ALA A 11 14.58 -1.78 0.59
C ALA A 11 14.43 -2.98 1.55
N GLN A 12 15.48 -3.31 2.30
CA GLN A 12 15.47 -4.43 3.25
C GLN A 12 14.38 -4.27 4.33
N ALA A 13 14.23 -3.09 4.91
CA ALA A 13 13.21 -2.86 5.93
C ALA A 13 11.78 -2.85 5.34
N LYS A 14 11.60 -2.41 4.09
CA LYS A 14 10.32 -2.54 3.37
C LYS A 14 9.97 -4.01 3.14
N VAL A 15 10.95 -4.82 2.71
CA VAL A 15 10.77 -6.27 2.55
C VAL A 15 10.44 -6.91 3.89
N GLY A 16 11.20 -6.60 4.96
CA GLY A 16 10.94 -7.09 6.30
C GLY A 16 9.53 -6.73 6.80
N TYR A 17 9.07 -5.51 6.52
CA TYR A 17 7.70 -5.10 6.83
C TYR A 17 6.67 -5.94 6.05
N VAL A 18 6.85 -6.14 4.74
CA VAL A 18 5.91 -6.92 3.93
C VAL A 18 5.85 -8.37 4.40
N VAL A 19 7.01 -9.00 4.63
CA VAL A 19 7.09 -10.37 5.17
C VAL A 19 6.44 -10.45 6.55
N GLY A 20 6.74 -9.49 7.44
CA GLY A 20 6.14 -9.42 8.76
C GLY A 20 4.63 -9.24 8.71
N ALA A 21 4.12 -8.38 7.82
CA ALA A 21 2.70 -8.17 7.61
C ALA A 21 2.00 -9.46 7.13
N THR A 22 2.60 -10.21 6.20
CA THR A 22 2.08 -11.51 5.77
C THR A 22 2.02 -12.51 6.92
N VAL A 23 3.06 -12.59 7.76
CA VAL A 23 3.04 -13.46 8.95
C VAL A 23 1.94 -13.04 9.91
N VAL A 24 1.79 -11.74 10.18
CA VAL A 24 0.75 -11.20 11.05
C VAL A 24 -0.65 -11.48 10.48
N GLU A 25 -0.85 -11.40 9.17
CA GLU A 25 -2.12 -11.74 8.53
C GLU A 25 -2.50 -13.21 8.75
N VAL A 26 -1.56 -14.14 8.54
CA VAL A 26 -1.79 -15.57 8.79
C VAL A 26 -2.10 -15.81 10.27
N LEU A 27 -1.33 -15.21 11.17
CA LEU A 27 -1.57 -15.32 12.62
C LEU A 27 -2.91 -14.73 13.03
N LEU A 28 -3.33 -13.63 12.40
CA LEU A 28 -4.65 -13.02 12.63
C LEU A 28 -5.78 -13.98 12.19
N ALA A 29 -5.67 -14.60 11.02
CA ALA A 29 -6.65 -15.58 10.57
C ALA A 29 -6.74 -16.77 11.56
N LEU A 30 -5.60 -17.33 11.96
CA LEU A 30 -5.53 -18.42 12.95
C LEU A 30 -6.11 -18.02 14.30
N LEU A 31 -5.85 -16.79 14.75
CA LEU A 31 -6.42 -16.26 15.98
C LEU A 31 -7.94 -16.14 15.89
N LEU A 32 -8.48 -15.64 14.78
CA LEU A 32 -9.93 -15.54 14.57
C LEU A 32 -10.59 -16.93 14.60
N PHE A 33 -9.98 -17.93 13.96
CA PHE A 33 -10.43 -19.32 14.06
C PHE A 33 -10.38 -19.84 15.50
N ALA A 34 -9.29 -19.61 16.23
CA ALA A 34 -9.14 -20.04 17.63
C ALA A 34 -10.15 -19.38 18.57
N LEU A 35 -10.63 -18.18 18.25
CA LEU A 35 -11.67 -17.46 18.98
C LEU A 35 -13.09 -17.89 18.60
N GLY A 36 -13.26 -18.87 17.70
CA GLY A 36 -14.55 -19.38 17.26
C GLY A 36 -15.32 -18.43 16.33
N VAL A 37 -14.61 -17.52 15.65
CA VAL A 37 -15.23 -16.68 14.61
C VAL A 37 -15.74 -17.58 13.49
N PRO A 38 -16.98 -17.40 12.99
CA PRO A 38 -17.51 -18.21 11.90
C PRO A 38 -16.58 -18.21 10.69
N ASP A 39 -16.33 -19.38 10.09
CA ASP A 39 -15.43 -19.54 8.95
C ASP A 39 -15.73 -18.55 7.82
N VAL A 40 -17.02 -18.26 7.59
CA VAL A 40 -17.47 -17.29 6.58
C VAL A 40 -17.00 -15.85 6.87
N ALA A 41 -16.81 -15.46 8.13
CA ALA A 41 -16.41 -14.10 8.50
C ALA A 41 -14.88 -13.92 8.54
N VAL A 42 -14.11 -14.99 8.69
CA VAL A 42 -12.64 -14.92 8.83
C VAL A 42 -11.96 -14.28 7.61
N PRO A 43 -12.26 -14.65 6.35
CA PRO A 43 -11.62 -14.05 5.18
C PRO A 43 -11.84 -12.54 5.08
N PHE A 44 -13.05 -12.08 5.40
CA PHE A 44 -13.39 -10.65 5.39
C PHE A 44 -12.62 -9.89 6.48
N LEU A 45 -12.59 -10.40 7.72
CA LEU A 45 -11.87 -9.76 8.82
C LEU A 45 -10.35 -9.76 8.59
N ALA A 46 -9.80 -10.84 8.04
CA ALA A 46 -8.40 -10.90 7.63
C ALA A 46 -8.09 -9.85 6.54
N ALA A 47 -8.98 -9.69 5.55
CA ALA A 47 -8.85 -8.66 4.51
C ALA A 47 -8.85 -7.24 5.11
N VAL A 48 -9.69 -6.96 6.11
CA VAL A 48 -9.68 -5.68 6.84
C VAL A 48 -8.35 -5.46 7.56
N GLY A 49 -7.80 -6.50 8.21
CA GLY A 49 -6.48 -6.47 8.83
C GLY A 49 -5.37 -6.17 7.82
N LEU A 50 -5.40 -6.81 6.66
CA LEU A 50 -4.46 -6.56 5.56
C LEU A 50 -4.57 -5.12 5.06
N VAL A 51 -5.77 -4.55 4.90
CA VAL A 51 -5.95 -3.14 4.54
C VAL A 51 -5.28 -2.22 5.57
N ALA A 52 -5.44 -2.48 6.86
CA ALA A 52 -4.78 -1.69 7.90
C ALA A 52 -3.25 -1.73 7.76
N MET A 53 -2.68 -2.92 7.50
CA MET A 53 -1.25 -3.08 7.25
C MET A 53 -0.80 -2.38 5.96
N VAL A 54 -1.60 -2.41 4.90
CA VAL A 54 -1.32 -1.65 3.66
C VAL A 54 -1.31 -0.15 3.93
N VAL A 55 -2.32 0.36 4.65
CA VAL A 55 -2.42 1.78 4.99
C VAL A 55 -1.19 2.22 5.78
N VAL A 56 -0.79 1.46 6.80
CA VAL A 56 0.43 1.74 7.57
C VAL A 56 1.65 1.78 6.65
N GLY A 57 1.84 0.75 5.82
CA GLY A 57 2.96 0.64 4.86
C GLY A 57 3.05 1.84 3.92
N VAL A 58 1.94 2.21 3.28
CA VAL A 58 1.86 3.36 2.35
C VAL A 58 2.25 4.67 3.04
N ARG A 59 1.94 4.83 4.34
CA ARG A 59 2.22 6.06 5.08
C ARG A 59 3.65 6.12 5.61
N VAL A 60 4.25 5.00 6.00
CA VAL A 60 5.61 4.96 6.56
C VAL A 60 6.71 4.76 5.52
N PHE A 61 6.42 4.10 4.39
CA PHE A 61 7.41 3.89 3.33
C PHE A 61 7.73 5.19 2.60
N ARG A 62 9.02 5.41 2.31
CA ARG A 62 9.47 6.55 1.48
C ARG A 62 10.39 6.08 0.35
N GLY A 63 10.23 6.67 -0.83
CA GLY A 63 11.15 6.43 -1.95
C GLY A 63 12.45 7.19 -1.79
N ASP A 64 13.47 6.80 -2.57
CA ASP A 64 14.81 7.41 -2.52
C ASP A 64 14.76 8.91 -2.86
N ASP A 65 13.91 9.29 -3.82
CA ASP A 65 13.75 10.67 -4.29
C ASP A 65 12.56 11.41 -3.64
N GLU A 66 12.01 10.87 -2.55
CA GLU A 66 10.83 11.44 -1.90
C GLU A 66 11.19 12.12 -0.57
N PRO A 67 10.71 13.36 -0.33
CA PRO A 67 10.91 14.02 0.94
C PRO A 67 10.34 13.20 2.12
N VAL A 68 11.18 12.99 3.13
CA VAL A 68 10.88 12.11 4.27
C VAL A 68 9.95 12.78 5.28
N ALA A 69 10.19 14.08 5.54
CA ALA A 69 9.47 14.87 6.54
C ALA A 69 7.99 15.12 6.20
N PRO A 70 7.62 15.62 5.00
CA PRO A 70 6.24 15.94 4.72
C PRO A 70 5.34 14.68 4.62
N PRO A 71 4.05 14.79 4.97
CA PRO A 71 3.07 13.76 4.68
C PRO A 71 2.96 13.49 3.17
N ARG A 72 2.95 12.22 2.78
CA ARG A 72 2.67 11.82 1.39
C ARG A 72 1.21 12.14 1.05
N ALA A 73 0.97 12.67 -0.15
CA ALA A 73 -0.38 12.91 -0.65
C ALA A 73 -1.27 11.66 -0.49
N TRP A 74 -2.54 11.86 -0.13
CA TRP A 74 -3.41 10.77 0.30
C TRP A 74 -3.65 9.72 -0.79
N TRP A 75 -3.71 10.14 -2.05
CA TRP A 75 -3.87 9.30 -3.25
C TRP A 75 -2.61 8.51 -3.64
N ARG A 76 -1.43 8.91 -3.16
CA ARG A 76 -0.16 8.32 -3.60
C ARG A 76 0.17 7.10 -2.74
N MET A 77 0.03 5.92 -3.32
CA MET A 77 0.29 4.65 -2.65
C MET A 77 1.78 4.26 -2.68
N THR A 78 2.48 4.58 -3.78
CA THR A 78 3.89 4.23 -3.98
C THR A 78 4.73 5.42 -4.45
N ALA A 79 6.06 5.29 -4.31
CA ALA A 79 6.98 6.29 -4.86
C ALA A 79 7.19 6.13 -6.37
N ARG A 80 7.15 4.90 -6.89
CA ARG A 80 7.43 4.53 -8.29
C ARG A 80 6.21 3.86 -8.94
N PRO A 81 5.81 4.27 -10.16
CA PRO A 81 4.66 3.68 -10.86
C PRO A 81 4.76 2.16 -11.03
N PHE A 82 5.94 1.66 -11.40
CA PHE A 82 6.14 0.23 -11.64
C PHE A 82 5.79 -0.63 -10.41
N ALA A 83 6.23 -0.22 -9.22
CA ALA A 83 5.90 -0.91 -7.98
C ALA A 83 4.39 -0.90 -7.69
N GLY A 84 3.69 0.20 -8.02
CA GLY A 84 2.24 0.25 -7.86
C GLY A 84 1.49 -0.65 -8.84
N PHE A 85 1.98 -0.83 -10.08
CA PHE A 85 1.40 -1.81 -11.01
C PHE A 85 1.61 -3.24 -10.52
N LEU A 86 2.79 -3.58 -10.01
CA LEU A 86 3.05 -4.91 -9.44
C LEU A 86 2.15 -5.18 -8.24
N LEU A 87 1.98 -4.21 -7.33
CA LEU A 87 1.09 -4.36 -6.18
C LEU A 87 -0.38 -4.44 -6.62
N ALA A 88 -0.81 -3.66 -7.60
CA ALA A 88 -2.15 -3.77 -8.15
C ALA A 88 -2.40 -5.18 -8.74
N ALA A 89 -1.46 -5.71 -9.52
CA ALA A 89 -1.54 -7.06 -10.06
C ALA A 89 -1.58 -8.13 -8.95
N TYR A 90 -0.76 -7.96 -7.90
CA TYR A 90 -0.78 -8.83 -6.73
C TYR A 90 -2.15 -8.83 -6.04
N PHE A 91 -2.72 -7.66 -5.74
CA PHE A 91 -4.03 -7.57 -5.08
C PHE A 91 -5.19 -8.06 -5.95
N VAL A 92 -5.10 -7.92 -7.27
CA VAL A 92 -6.05 -8.57 -8.20
C VAL A 92 -5.91 -10.09 -8.11
N ALA A 93 -4.70 -10.63 -8.20
CA ALA A 93 -4.46 -12.06 -8.11
C ALA A 93 -4.92 -12.63 -6.75
N ASP A 94 -4.64 -11.93 -5.67
CA ASP A 94 -5.05 -12.29 -4.32
C ASP A 94 -6.58 -12.27 -4.15
N GLY A 95 -7.25 -11.20 -4.61
CA GLY A 95 -8.71 -11.12 -4.60
C GLY A 95 -9.39 -12.20 -5.47
N VAL A 96 -8.83 -12.48 -6.65
CA VAL A 96 -9.44 -13.40 -7.62
C VAL A 96 -9.05 -14.86 -7.41
N LEU A 97 -7.84 -15.17 -6.95
CA LEU A 97 -7.35 -16.57 -6.86
C LEU A 97 -7.43 -17.10 -5.44
N ALA A 98 -7.00 -16.31 -4.45
CA ALA A 98 -6.95 -16.77 -3.07
C ALA A 98 -8.33 -16.70 -2.39
N ARG A 99 -9.18 -15.75 -2.80
CA ARG A 99 -10.48 -15.49 -2.16
C ARG A 99 -11.72 -15.91 -2.95
N SER A 100 -11.61 -16.24 -4.24
CA SER A 100 -12.75 -16.77 -5.03
C SER A 100 -12.99 -18.27 -4.85
N SER A 101 -12.05 -18.98 -4.23
CA SER A 101 -12.11 -20.41 -3.95
C SER A 101 -13.02 -20.77 -2.76
N VAL A 102 -13.65 -19.77 -2.12
CA VAL A 102 -14.54 -19.91 -0.97
C VAL A 102 -15.92 -19.33 -1.32
N SER A 103 -16.99 -20.04 -0.99
CA SER A 103 -18.36 -19.68 -1.37
C SER A 103 -19.15 -19.04 -0.22
N GLY A 104 -19.36 -17.72 -0.29
CA GLY A 104 -20.16 -16.98 0.69
C GLY A 104 -20.25 -15.47 0.42
N GLY A 105 -21.25 -14.79 0.99
CA GLY A 105 -21.43 -13.33 0.83
C GLY A 105 -20.29 -12.49 1.43
N PHE A 106 -19.61 -13.02 2.46
CA PHE A 106 -18.43 -12.40 3.06
C PHE A 106 -17.18 -12.51 2.16
N ASP A 107 -17.11 -13.51 1.28
CA ASP A 107 -15.99 -13.69 0.33
C ASP A 107 -16.06 -12.68 -0.81
N ALA A 108 -17.29 -12.36 -1.26
CA ALA A 108 -17.51 -11.26 -2.20
C ALA A 108 -17.03 -9.92 -1.60
N ALA A 109 -17.29 -9.67 -0.31
CA ALA A 109 -16.83 -8.46 0.35
C ALA A 109 -15.30 -8.40 0.44
N GLY A 110 -14.64 -9.49 0.84
CA GLY A 110 -13.17 -9.56 0.86
C GLY A 110 -12.54 -9.34 -0.52
N THR A 111 -13.13 -9.92 -1.56
CA THR A 111 -12.72 -9.73 -2.96
C THR A 111 -12.85 -8.26 -3.37
N VAL A 112 -14.02 -7.64 -3.11
CA VAL A 112 -14.25 -6.22 -3.41
C VAL A 112 -13.22 -5.35 -2.70
N VAL A 113 -12.92 -5.61 -1.43
CA VAL A 113 -11.89 -4.86 -0.68
C VAL A 113 -10.52 -4.96 -1.38
N MET A 114 -10.09 -6.14 -1.80
CA MET A 114 -8.80 -6.29 -2.49
C MET A 114 -8.78 -5.61 -3.86
N LEU A 115 -9.88 -5.65 -4.60
CA LEU A 115 -10.01 -4.93 -5.86
C LEU A 115 -9.97 -3.41 -5.68
N LEU A 116 -10.53 -2.89 -4.58
CA LEU A 116 -10.42 -1.47 -4.23
C LEU A 116 -8.97 -1.08 -3.88
N VAL A 117 -8.25 -1.93 -3.13
CA VAL A 117 -6.82 -1.73 -2.86
C VAL A 117 -6.03 -1.75 -4.17
N ALA A 118 -6.28 -2.71 -5.06
CA ALA A 118 -5.65 -2.79 -6.37
C ALA A 118 -5.92 -1.54 -7.21
N ALA A 119 -7.18 -1.08 -7.27
CA ALA A 119 -7.57 0.12 -7.98
C ALA A 119 -6.86 1.37 -7.41
N ALA A 120 -6.68 1.45 -6.10
CA ALA A 120 -5.96 2.54 -5.46
C ALA A 120 -4.47 2.56 -5.84
N TYR A 121 -3.82 1.40 -5.89
CA TYR A 121 -2.44 1.28 -6.38
C TYR A 121 -2.32 1.61 -7.88
N LEU A 122 -3.26 1.12 -8.69
CA LEU A 122 -3.32 1.40 -10.12
C LEU A 122 -3.51 2.89 -10.40
N GLY A 123 -4.49 3.51 -9.75
CA GLY A 123 -4.78 4.94 -9.85
C GLY A 123 -3.57 5.78 -9.44
N SER A 124 -2.92 5.44 -8.32
CA SER A 124 -1.67 6.08 -7.89
C SER A 124 -0.59 6.01 -8.97
N SER A 125 -0.39 4.83 -9.59
CA SER A 125 0.63 4.65 -10.63
C SER A 125 0.32 5.44 -11.90
N VAL A 126 -0.92 5.44 -12.36
CA VAL A 126 -1.36 6.22 -13.52
C VAL A 126 -1.17 7.71 -13.26
N THR A 127 -1.61 8.22 -12.11
CA THR A 127 -1.41 9.63 -11.74
C THR A 127 0.07 9.99 -11.71
N LEU A 128 0.95 9.14 -11.19
CA LEU A 128 2.40 9.39 -11.23
C LEU A 128 2.96 9.44 -12.66
N LEU A 129 2.50 8.57 -13.57
CA LEU A 129 2.92 8.61 -14.97
C LEU A 129 2.44 9.88 -15.68
N VAL A 130 1.19 10.28 -15.46
CA VAL A 130 0.61 11.51 -16.01
C VAL A 130 1.37 12.75 -15.50
N LEU A 131 1.71 12.80 -14.22
CA LEU A 131 2.49 13.91 -13.67
C LEU A 131 3.91 13.96 -14.26
N ARG A 132 4.54 12.79 -14.43
CA ARG A 132 5.86 12.69 -15.09
C ARG A 132 5.83 13.13 -16.54
N SER A 133 4.80 12.73 -17.32
CA SER A 133 4.68 13.14 -18.72
C SER A 133 4.42 14.65 -18.87
N GLN A 134 3.81 15.28 -17.87
CA GLN A 134 3.61 16.73 -17.80
C GLN A 134 4.83 17.49 -17.25
N GLY A 135 5.93 16.81 -16.90
CA GLY A 135 7.09 17.44 -16.25
C GLY A 135 6.79 18.00 -14.85
N ARG A 136 5.67 17.58 -14.23
CA ARG A 136 5.25 18.04 -12.91
C ARG A 136 5.80 17.12 -11.84
N ALA A 137 6.43 17.71 -10.83
CA ALA A 137 6.80 16.97 -9.64
C ALA A 137 5.52 16.57 -8.87
N PRO A 138 5.39 15.31 -8.41
CA PRO A 138 4.23 14.91 -7.63
C PRO A 138 4.14 15.72 -6.33
N ALA A 139 2.93 16.08 -5.91
CA ALA A 139 2.69 16.89 -4.72
C ALA A 139 3.49 16.33 -3.51
N GLY A 140 4.31 17.20 -2.90
CA GLY A 140 5.25 16.83 -1.83
C GLY A 140 6.70 16.55 -2.28
N ALA A 141 7.01 16.56 -3.58
CA ALA A 141 8.38 16.65 -4.08
C ALA A 141 8.84 18.11 -4.04
N PHE A 142 10.01 18.40 -3.46
CA PHE A 142 10.55 19.76 -3.46
C PHE A 142 10.72 20.24 -4.91
N ARG A 143 10.23 21.45 -5.21
CA ARG A 143 10.87 22.26 -6.25
C ARG A 143 12.31 22.47 -5.76
N THR A 144 13.28 21.79 -6.36
CA THR A 144 14.63 22.32 -6.37
C THR A 144 14.53 23.67 -7.06
N GLY A 145 14.55 24.75 -6.27
CA GLY A 145 14.45 26.11 -6.78
C GLY A 145 15.48 26.32 -7.87
N GLY A 146 15.01 26.70 -9.06
CA GLY A 146 15.86 27.30 -10.06
C GLY A 146 16.34 28.67 -9.60
N ALA A 147 17.42 29.11 -10.27
CA ALA A 147 18.05 30.42 -10.23
C ALA A 147 19.09 30.65 -9.11
N ALA A 148 20.28 30.10 -9.32
CA ALA A 148 21.52 30.86 -9.04
C ALA A 148 21.95 31.55 -10.34
N SER A 149 21.62 32.84 -10.40
CA SER A 149 22.20 33.95 -11.18
C SER A 149 23.11 33.64 -12.38
N ARG A 150 22.63 34.03 -13.57
CA ARG A 150 23.50 34.71 -14.54
C ARG A 150 23.89 36.06 -13.94
N GLY A 151 25.18 36.30 -13.80
CA GLY A 151 25.80 37.56 -13.41
C GLY A 151 27.29 37.41 -13.65
#